data_AF-T2ILM1-F1
#
_entry.id   AF-T2ILM1-F1
#
_cell.length_a   1.000
_cell.length_b   1.000
_cell.length_c   1.000
_cell.angle_alpha   90.00
_cell.angle_beta   90.00
_cell.angle_gamma   90.00
#
_symmetry.space_group_name_H-M   'P 1'
#
loop_
_entity.id
_entity.type
_entity.pdbx_description
1 polymer ?
#
loop_
_entity_poly.entity_id
_entity_poly.type
_entity_poly.pdbx_seq_one_letter_code
_entity_poly.pdbx_strand_id
1 'polypeptide(L)'
;MKNGDLLFVRSNGNPDYIGRCAIFEEESNRKAVYASYLIRGRLKSICDFHPAFIRDIIAFPTFRSFLIREARTTAGNYNINIQGLSSLKLICPPQDKQEEYLDITTKINRSFLNKQKSLQESENLFNSLLQKAFKGEL
;
A
#
# COMPACT_ATOMS: atom_id res chain seq x y z
N MET A 1 -12.97 13.60 -1.64
CA MET A 1 -12.73 12.21 -2.08
C MET A 1 -13.88 11.35 -1.57
N LYS A 2 -13.96 10.06 -1.91
CA LYS A 2 -14.95 9.13 -1.34
C LYS A 2 -14.24 7.92 -0.78
N ASN A 3 -14.77 7.34 0.30
CA ASN A 3 -14.27 6.08 0.85
C ASN A 3 -14.08 5.01 -0.24
N GLY A 4 -12.94 4.33 -0.23
CA GLY A 4 -12.57 3.34 -1.24
C GLY A 4 -11.96 3.89 -2.53
N ASP A 5 -11.82 5.23 -2.68
CA ASP A 5 -11.05 5.80 -3.79
C ASP A 5 -9.60 5.28 -3.74
N LEU A 6 -9.07 4.87 -4.89
CA LEU A 6 -7.67 4.47 -5.06
C LEU A 6 -6.84 5.70 -5.40
N LEU A 7 -5.70 5.88 -4.74
CA LEU A 7 -4.75 6.95 -5.00
C LEU A 7 -3.43 6.36 -5.50
N PHE A 8 -2.98 6.83 -6.66
CA PHE A 8 -1.75 6.39 -7.31
C PHE A 8 -0.72 7.51 -7.35
N VAL A 9 0.54 7.19 -7.04
CA VAL A 9 1.65 8.13 -7.20
C VAL A 9 1.87 8.40 -8.69
N ARG A 10 1.61 9.64 -9.10
CA ARG A 10 1.80 10.11 -10.48
C ARG A 10 3.25 10.46 -10.76
N SER A 11 3.87 11.20 -9.84
CA SER A 11 5.15 11.87 -10.05
C SER A 11 6.05 11.67 -8.83
N ASN A 12 7.29 11.24 -9.06
CA ASN A 12 8.28 11.03 -8.00
C ASN A 12 9.71 10.98 -8.59
N GLY A 13 10.70 11.43 -7.82
CA GLY A 13 12.11 11.32 -8.20
C GLY A 13 12.63 9.88 -8.16
N ASN A 14 12.04 9.01 -7.32
CA ASN A 14 12.36 7.59 -7.27
C ASN A 14 11.33 6.78 -8.10
N PRO A 15 11.76 6.03 -9.13
CA PRO A 15 10.86 5.22 -9.95
C PRO A 15 10.11 4.15 -9.14
N ASP A 16 10.68 3.64 -8.04
CA ASP A 16 10.08 2.60 -7.20
C ASP A 16 8.79 3.05 -6.48
N TYR A 17 8.56 4.37 -6.42
CA TYR A 17 7.33 4.93 -5.86
C TYR A 17 6.26 5.20 -6.92
N ILE A 18 6.62 5.30 -8.20
CA ILE A 18 5.65 5.59 -9.27
C ILE A 18 4.61 4.48 -9.37
N GLY A 19 3.33 4.87 -9.44
CA GLY A 19 2.21 3.95 -9.55
C GLY A 19 1.91 3.15 -8.27
N ARG A 20 2.59 3.41 -7.14
CA ARG A 20 2.17 2.85 -5.85
C ARG A 20 0.77 3.32 -5.52
N CYS A 21 -0.01 2.41 -4.94
CA CYS A 21 -1.42 2.59 -4.69
C CYS A 21 -1.72 2.64 -3.19
N ALA A 22 -2.60 3.54 -2.78
CA ALA A 22 -3.21 3.57 -1.45
C ALA A 22 -4.73 3.66 -1.60
N ILE A 23 -5.45 3.25 -0.55
CA ILE A 23 -6.91 3.39 -0.49
C ILE A 23 -7.20 4.57 0.43
N PHE A 24 -8.13 5.42 0.00
CA PHE A 24 -8.66 6.45 0.86
C PHE A 24 -9.72 5.87 1.78
N GLU A 25 -9.45 5.93 3.07
CA GLU A 25 -10.38 5.58 4.14
C GLU A 25 -10.95 6.87 4.74
N GLU A 26 -12.26 7.00 4.73
CA GLU A 26 -12.93 8.20 5.22
C GLU A 26 -13.07 8.15 6.74
N GLU A 27 -12.22 8.89 7.47
CA GLU A 27 -12.23 8.91 8.94
C GLU A 27 -13.14 10.01 9.53
N SER A 28 -13.72 10.90 8.72
CA SER A 28 -14.65 11.95 9.17
C SER A 28 -15.51 12.51 8.03
N ASN A 29 -16.62 13.19 8.34
CA ASN A 29 -17.47 13.90 7.37
C ASN A 29 -16.80 15.16 6.75
N ARG A 30 -15.47 15.18 6.63
CA ARG A 30 -14.70 16.29 6.06
C ARG A 30 -14.43 16.04 4.58
N LYS A 31 -14.54 17.10 3.78
CA LYS A 31 -14.17 17.06 2.37
C LYS A 31 -12.65 16.91 2.23
N ALA A 32 -12.20 15.78 1.70
CA ALA A 32 -10.79 15.56 1.33
C ALA A 32 -10.51 15.90 -0.14
N VAL A 33 -9.32 16.41 -0.42
CA VAL A 33 -8.75 16.65 -1.76
C VAL A 33 -7.38 16.00 -1.86
N TYR A 34 -6.91 15.73 -3.07
CA TYR A 34 -5.58 15.13 -3.32
C TYR A 34 -4.71 16.06 -4.16
N ALA A 35 -3.40 15.98 -3.97
CA ALA A 35 -2.44 16.82 -4.67
C ALA A 35 -2.23 16.41 -6.14
N SER A 36 -1.69 17.31 -6.97
CA SER A 36 -1.51 17.13 -8.41
C SER A 36 -0.57 15.99 -8.81
N TYR A 37 0.31 15.56 -7.91
CA TYR A 37 1.22 14.42 -8.07
C TYR A 37 0.55 13.06 -7.75
N LEU A 38 -0.77 13.04 -7.56
CA LEU A 38 -1.56 11.83 -7.42
C LEU A 38 -2.58 11.69 -8.56
N ILE A 39 -2.85 10.45 -8.96
CA ILE A 39 -3.98 10.08 -9.81
C ILE A 39 -5.01 9.38 -8.93
N ARG A 40 -6.28 9.76 -9.07
CA ARG A 40 -7.40 9.07 -8.41
C ARG A 40 -8.04 8.05 -9.35
N GLY A 41 -8.08 6.79 -8.94
CA GLY A 41 -8.91 5.74 -9.53
C GLY A 41 -10.17 5.53 -8.70
N ARG A 42 -11.32 5.35 -9.37
CA ARG A 42 -12.58 5.00 -8.71
C ARG A 42 -13.21 3.83 -9.43
N LEU A 43 -13.54 2.78 -8.67
CA LEU A 43 -14.25 1.63 -9.20
C LEU A 43 -15.69 2.02 -9.53
N LYS A 44 -16.16 1.59 -10.70
CA LYS A 44 -17.57 1.73 -11.07
C LYS A 44 -18.40 0.76 -10.23
N SER A 45 -19.67 1.08 -9.99
CA SER A 45 -20.56 0.23 -9.20
C SER A 45 -20.78 -1.17 -9.79
N ILE A 46 -20.59 -1.34 -11.11
CA ILE A 46 -20.70 -2.62 -11.82
C ILE A 46 -19.37 -3.43 -11.83
N CYS A 47 -18.36 -2.95 -11.10
CA CYS A 47 -17.02 -3.54 -11.12
C CYS A 47 -16.91 -4.61 -10.03
N ASP A 48 -16.56 -5.84 -10.40
CA ASP A 48 -16.42 -6.97 -9.46
C ASP A 48 -15.09 -6.97 -8.68
N PHE A 49 -14.48 -5.80 -8.49
CA PHE A 49 -13.19 -5.67 -7.83
C PHE A 49 -13.36 -5.14 -6.40
N HIS A 50 -12.66 -5.76 -5.46
CA HIS A 50 -12.43 -5.19 -4.14
C HIS A 50 -11.26 -4.17 -4.19
N PRO A 51 -11.40 -2.94 -3.67
CA PRO A 51 -10.32 -1.92 -3.72
C PRO A 51 -9.00 -2.41 -3.09
N ALA A 52 -9.10 -3.12 -1.95
CA ALA A 52 -7.94 -3.71 -1.28
C ALA A 52 -7.21 -4.74 -2.15
N PHE A 53 -7.95 -5.53 -2.91
CA PHE A 53 -7.37 -6.51 -3.82
C PHE A 53 -6.58 -5.84 -4.94
N ILE A 54 -7.10 -4.75 -5.52
CA ILE A 54 -6.37 -3.98 -6.53
C ILE A 54 -5.07 -3.38 -5.95
N ARG A 55 -5.16 -2.74 -4.78
CA ARG A 55 -3.99 -2.17 -4.10
C ARG A 55 -2.88 -3.21 -3.93
N ASP A 56 -3.24 -4.40 -3.46
CA ASP A 56 -2.30 -5.48 -3.18
C ASP A 56 -1.75 -6.10 -4.48
N ILE A 57 -2.60 -6.28 -5.50
CA ILE A 57 -2.16 -6.82 -6.79
C ILE A 57 -1.13 -5.90 -7.46
N ILE A 58 -1.37 -4.60 -7.44
CA ILE A 58 -0.50 -3.61 -8.08
C ILE A 58 0.89 -3.57 -7.41
N ALA A 59 1.00 -4.04 -6.17
CA ALA A 59 2.27 -4.16 -5.47
C ALA A 59 3.10 -5.38 -5.91
N PHE A 60 2.52 -6.37 -6.61
CA PHE A 60 3.31 -7.52 -7.10
C PHE A 60 4.36 -7.09 -8.13
N PRO A 61 5.55 -7.74 -8.15
CA PRO A 61 6.66 -7.39 -9.03
C PRO A 61 6.24 -7.25 -10.49
N THR A 62 5.40 -8.17 -11.01
CA THR A 62 4.92 -8.15 -12.39
C THR A 62 4.21 -6.85 -12.76
N PHE A 63 3.33 -6.34 -11.89
CA PHE A 63 2.60 -5.09 -12.12
C PHE A 63 3.45 -3.87 -11.80
N ARG A 64 4.32 -3.95 -10.79
CA ARG A 64 5.31 -2.90 -10.49
C ARG A 64 6.23 -2.64 -11.68
N SER A 65 6.83 -3.69 -12.26
CA SER A 65 7.69 -3.58 -13.43
C SER A 65 6.96 -3.01 -14.64
N PHE A 66 5.69 -3.36 -14.84
CA PHE A 66 4.86 -2.74 -15.88
C PHE A 66 4.73 -1.23 -15.65
N LEU A 67 4.32 -0.80 -14.46
CA LEU A 67 4.09 0.62 -14.15
C LEU A 67 5.37 1.46 -14.25
N ILE A 68 6.52 0.91 -13.81
CA ILE A 68 7.82 1.56 -13.93
C ILE A 68 8.19 1.73 -15.41
N ARG A 69 7.92 0.73 -16.25
CA ARG A 69 8.19 0.79 -17.70
C ARG A 69 7.31 1.81 -18.43
N GLU A 70 6.06 1.98 -18.02
CA GLU A 70 5.15 2.98 -18.59
C GLU A 70 5.47 4.41 -18.14
N ALA A 71 6.28 4.58 -17.08
CA ALA A 71 6.67 5.89 -16.59
C ALA A 71 7.64 6.60 -17.56
N ARG A 72 7.47 7.92 -17.69
CA ARG A 72 8.36 8.78 -18.47
C ARG A 72 9.15 9.70 -17.56
N THR A 73 10.41 9.93 -17.90
CA THR A 73 11.28 10.80 -17.12
C THR A 73 11.30 12.21 -17.70
N THR A 74 11.26 13.22 -16.83
CA THR A 74 11.41 14.63 -17.20
C THR A 74 12.12 15.34 -16.05
N ALA A 75 13.29 15.95 -16.33
CA ALA A 75 14.09 16.68 -15.35
C ALA A 75 14.29 15.91 -14.02
N GLY A 76 14.71 14.64 -14.11
CA GLY A 76 14.97 13.79 -12.93
C GLY A 76 13.73 13.25 -12.21
N ASN A 77 12.52 13.60 -12.64
CA ASN A 77 11.28 13.05 -12.11
C ASN A 77 10.67 12.04 -13.06
N TYR A 78 10.24 10.91 -12.50
CA TYR A 78 9.44 9.93 -13.20
C TYR A 78 7.97 10.32 -13.11
N ASN A 79 7.22 10.10 -14.18
CA ASN A 79 5.82 10.48 -14.30
C ASN A 79 5.04 9.38 -15.02
N ILE A 80 3.92 8.95 -14.44
CA ILE A 80 2.92 8.12 -15.13
C ILE A 80 1.68 8.96 -15.43
N ASN A 81 1.12 8.81 -16.63
CA ASN A 81 -0.13 9.48 -17.00
C ASN A 81 -1.33 8.53 -16.84
N ILE A 82 -2.54 9.06 -17.04
CA ILE A 82 -3.77 8.26 -16.91
C ILE A 82 -3.78 7.11 -17.92
N GLN A 83 -3.26 7.32 -19.13
CA GLN A 83 -3.21 6.30 -20.17
C GLN A 83 -2.31 5.12 -19.79
N GLY A 84 -1.10 5.38 -19.28
CA GLY A 84 -0.16 4.35 -18.83
C GLY A 84 -0.65 3.61 -17.58
N LEU A 85 -1.42 4.27 -16.71
CA LEU A 85 -2.08 3.59 -15.60
C LEU A 85 -3.26 2.73 -16.08
N SER A 86 -4.05 3.23 -17.03
CA SER A 86 -5.25 2.56 -17.54
C SER A 86 -4.95 1.39 -18.49
N SER A 87 -3.72 1.28 -19.00
CA SER A 87 -3.28 0.16 -19.83
C SER A 87 -2.94 -1.10 -19.01
N LEU A 88 -2.95 -0.99 -17.67
CA LEU A 88 -2.70 -2.10 -16.76
C LEU A 88 -3.79 -3.17 -16.90
N LYS A 89 -3.39 -4.40 -17.23
CA LYS A 89 -4.30 -5.55 -17.35
C LYS A 89 -4.34 -6.32 -16.04
N LEU A 90 -5.36 -6.07 -15.22
CA LEU A 90 -5.56 -6.77 -13.96
C LEU A 90 -6.32 -8.08 -14.16
N ILE A 91 -5.97 -9.10 -13.38
CA ILE A 91 -6.80 -10.30 -13.24
C ILE A 91 -8.04 -9.95 -12.40
N CYS A 92 -9.20 -10.46 -12.77
CA CYS A 92 -10.45 -10.26 -12.05
C CYS A 92 -11.01 -11.61 -11.62
N PRO A 93 -10.51 -12.22 -10.54
CA PRO A 93 -11.10 -13.44 -10.02
C PRO A 93 -12.49 -13.16 -9.43
N PRO A 94 -13.32 -14.20 -9.25
CA PRO A 94 -14.60 -14.09 -8.54
C PRO A 94 -14.47 -13.42 -7.16
N GLN A 95 -15.52 -12.74 -6.70
CA GLN A 95 -15.49 -11.94 -5.46
C GLN A 95 -15.12 -12.77 -4.23
N ASP A 96 -15.65 -13.98 -4.10
CA ASP A 96 -15.33 -14.93 -3.02
C ASP A 96 -13.82 -15.22 -2.94
N LYS A 97 -13.15 -15.33 -4.09
CA LYS A 97 -11.70 -15.54 -4.16
C LYS A 97 -10.89 -14.30 -3.79
N GLN A 98 -11.41 -13.11 -4.10
CA GLN A 98 -10.78 -11.86 -3.65
C GLN A 98 -10.89 -11.72 -2.14
N GLU A 99 -12.05 -12.03 -1.56
CA GLU A 99 -12.28 -12.01 -0.11
C GLU A 99 -11.41 -13.04 0.61
N GLU A 100 -11.32 -14.27 0.10
CA GLU A 100 -10.44 -15.31 0.63
C GLU A 100 -8.97 -14.84 0.68
N TYR A 101 -8.48 -14.24 -0.42
CA TYR A 101 -7.13 -13.66 -0.46
C TYR A 101 -6.92 -12.57 0.60
N LEU A 102 -7.89 -11.66 0.75
CA LEU A 102 -7.80 -10.54 1.69
C LEU A 102 -7.84 -10.99 3.15
N ASP A 103 -8.63 -12.02 3.46
CA ASP A 103 -8.67 -12.61 4.81
C ASP A 103 -7.33 -13.26 5.17
N ILE A 104 -6.77 -14.05 4.26
CA ILE A 104 -5.44 -14.66 4.45
C ILE A 104 -4.37 -13.57 4.66
N THR A 105 -4.34 -12.57 3.79
CA THR A 105 -3.34 -11.49 3.84
C THR A 105 -3.47 -10.67 5.13
N THR A 106 -4.70 -10.36 5.54
CA THR A 106 -4.97 -9.68 6.81
C THR A 106 -4.47 -10.47 8.02
N LYS A 107 -4.73 -11.78 8.06
CA LYS A 107 -4.27 -12.67 9.14
C LYS A 107 -2.74 -12.73 9.20
N ILE A 108 -2.07 -12.86 8.06
CA ILE A 108 -0.61 -12.87 7.96
C ILE A 108 -0.02 -11.55 8.47
N ASN A 109 -0.54 -10.42 7.99
CA ASN A 109 -0.06 -9.10 8.39
C ASN A 109 -0.24 -8.85 9.90
N ARG A 110 -1.39 -9.25 10.46
CA ARG A 110 -1.62 -9.17 11.91
C ARG A 110 -0.61 -10.01 12.69
N SER A 111 -0.36 -11.24 12.26
CA SER A 111 0.63 -12.13 12.91
C SER A 111 2.03 -11.51 12.85
N PHE A 112 2.43 -10.96 11.70
CA PHE A 112 3.72 -10.30 11.52
C PHE A 112 3.89 -9.10 12.45
N LEU A 113 2.89 -8.21 12.51
CA LEU A 113 2.92 -7.03 13.39
C LEU A 113 2.99 -7.42 14.87
N ASN A 114 2.25 -8.44 15.30
CA ASN A 114 2.31 -8.93 16.67
C ASN A 114 3.70 -9.48 17.01
N LYS A 115 4.31 -10.26 16.12
CA LYS A 115 5.68 -10.78 16.31
C LYS A 115 6.71 -9.66 16.39
N GLN A 116 6.59 -8.65 15.52
CA GLN A 116 7.48 -7.48 15.55
C GLN A 116 7.36 -6.72 16.88
N LYS A 117 6.14 -6.53 17.37
CA LYS A 117 5.89 -5.91 18.67
C LYS A 117 6.50 -6.72 19.82
N SER A 118 6.28 -8.04 19.83
CA SER A 118 6.86 -8.92 20.86
C SER A 118 8.39 -8.95 20.82
N LEU A 119 9.01 -8.89 19.64
CA LEU A 119 10.45 -8.78 19.50
C LEU A 119 10.97 -7.48 20.14
N GLN A 120 10.34 -6.35 19.81
CA GLN A 120 10.69 -5.05 20.37
C GLN A 120 10.53 -5.01 21.89
N GLU A 121 9.45 -5.59 22.43
CA GLU A 121 9.23 -5.72 23.87
C GLU A 121 10.32 -6.59 24.54
N SER A 122 10.72 -7.69 23.91
CA SER A 122 11.80 -8.56 24.40
C SER A 122 13.15 -7.84 24.43
N GLU A 123 13.48 -7.07 23.38
CA GLU A 123 14.70 -6.27 23.32
C GLU A 123 14.71 -5.18 24.40
N ASN A 124 13.59 -4.49 24.58
CA ASN A 124 13.45 -3.48 25.64
C ASN A 124 13.62 -4.09 27.03
N LEU A 125 13.01 -5.25 27.29
CA LEU A 125 13.16 -5.96 28.56
C LEU A 125 14.62 -6.39 28.79
N PHE A 126 15.26 -6.98 27.80
CA PHE A 126 16.68 -7.37 27.88
C PHE A 126 17.58 -6.19 28.20
N ASN A 127 17.39 -5.06 27.50
CA ASN A 127 18.14 -3.83 27.76
C ASN A 127 17.90 -3.28 29.16
N SER A 128 16.66 -3.34 29.67
CA SER A 128 16.34 -2.93 31.04
C SER A 128 17.03 -3.81 32.08
N LEU A 129 17.04 -5.13 31.88
CA LEU A 129 17.72 -6.08 32.78
C LEU A 129 19.23 -5.88 32.75
N LEU A 130 19.85 -5.70 31.58
CA LEU A 130 21.27 -5.40 31.48
C LEU A 130 21.64 -4.14 32.27
N GLN A 131 20.87 -3.06 32.11
CA GLN A 131 21.10 -1.82 32.87
C GLN A 131 21.02 -2.03 34.38
N LYS A 132 20.06 -2.80 34.87
CA LYS A 132 19.95 -3.16 36.29
C LYS A 132 21.13 -4.00 36.76
N ALA A 133 21.58 -4.97 35.94
CA ALA A 133 22.69 -5.86 36.27
C ALA A 133 23.99 -5.08 36.43
N PHE A 134 24.30 -4.18 35.49
CA PHE A 134 25.50 -3.34 35.54
C PHE A 134 25.49 -2.31 36.67
N LYS A 135 24.30 -1.95 37.18
CA LYS A 135 24.15 -1.10 38.38
C LYS A 135 24.18 -1.89 39.70
N GLY A 136 24.18 -3.23 39.64
CA GLY A 136 24.08 -4.09 40.83
C GLY A 136 22.69 -4.03 41.50
N GLU A 137 21.65 -3.64 40.76
CA GLU A 137 20.26 -3.53 41.22
C GLU A 137 19.45 -4.81 40.95
N LEU A 138 20.13 -5.94 40.71
CA LEU A 138 19.58 -7.20 40.24
C LEU A 138 19.89 -8.34 41.21
#